data_AF-A0A645CJR1-F1
#
_entry.id   AF-A0A645CJR1-F1
#
_cell.length_a   1.000
_cell.length_b   1.000
_cell.length_c   1.000
_cell.angle_alpha   90.00
_cell.angle_beta   90.00
_cell.angle_gamma   90.00
#
_symmetry.space_group_name_H-M   'P 1'
#
loop_
_entity.id
_entity.type
_entity.pdbx_description
1 polymer ?
#
loop_
_entity_poly.entity_id
_entity_poly.type
_entity_poly.pdbx_seq_one_letter_code
_entity_poly.pdbx_strand_id
1 'polypeptide(L)'
;MWLSVDPASDSRSWISPYNYCQWNPVGRIDPDGNDDFTIDKKTGDVKLVKITDDKTDRVVKSYASGKRKGEVKYDRKGDAKTAFGDVEKGILSDGINFQNNDNIIEVGGEGQATVDGVKSFTMQLSEYVGREIKGFSYAGNSSGDITHMLLCGYYKNSLKESYGSAGLLLKTFDADFSLDYILEEFHTHPFGELGATKYAPEQSGDVEGLQNDKPFIPNAHFIILYRVAFQKKPGEYDYTHEYKPEKK
;
A
#
# COMPACT_ATOMS: atom_id res chain seq x y z
N MET A 1 -34.78 -8.75 5.99
CA MET A 1 -35.96 -8.29 5.21
C MET A 1 -36.28 -6.90 5.71
N TRP A 2 -36.21 -5.87 4.86
CA TRP A 2 -36.49 -4.48 5.28
C TRP A 2 -38.00 -4.26 5.42
N LEU A 3 -38.40 -3.49 6.44
CA LEU A 3 -39.82 -3.17 6.73
C LEU A 3 -40.22 -1.79 6.17
N SER A 4 -39.30 -1.08 5.51
CA SER A 4 -39.50 0.23 4.88
C SER A 4 -38.58 0.40 3.67
N VAL A 5 -38.90 1.36 2.80
CA VAL A 5 -38.13 1.72 1.59
C VAL A 5 -36.76 2.33 1.95
N ASP A 6 -35.70 1.97 1.20
CA ASP A 6 -34.36 2.57 1.32
C ASP A 6 -34.39 4.07 0.97
N PRO A 7 -33.98 4.99 1.87
CA PRO A 7 -33.94 6.43 1.61
C PRO A 7 -33.05 6.85 0.43
N ALA A 8 -32.10 6.02 0.01
CA ALA A 8 -31.22 6.26 -1.13
C ALA A 8 -31.74 5.62 -2.44
N SER A 9 -32.95 5.04 -2.45
CA SER A 9 -33.50 4.33 -3.61
C SER A 9 -33.53 5.18 -4.88
N ASP A 10 -33.79 6.48 -4.75
CA ASP A 10 -33.93 7.39 -5.88
C ASP A 10 -32.60 7.61 -6.63
N SER A 11 -31.46 7.44 -5.95
CA SER A 11 -30.13 7.52 -6.57
C SER A 11 -29.76 6.26 -7.37
N ARG A 12 -30.55 5.18 -7.24
CA ARG A 12 -30.25 3.84 -7.76
C ARG A 12 -31.50 3.19 -8.36
N SER A 13 -32.17 3.91 -9.24
CA SER A 13 -33.44 3.51 -9.87
C SER A 13 -33.42 2.17 -10.63
N TRP A 14 -32.24 1.66 -10.97
CA TRP A 14 -32.05 0.36 -11.60
C TRP A 14 -31.99 -0.82 -10.62
N ILE A 15 -32.13 -0.57 -9.31
CA ILE A 15 -32.14 -1.58 -8.24
C ILE A 15 -33.46 -1.46 -7.45
N SER A 16 -34.01 -2.59 -7.00
CA SER A 16 -35.23 -2.60 -6.18
C SER A 16 -35.04 -1.79 -4.89
N PRO A 17 -36.00 -0.93 -4.50
CA PRO A 17 -35.93 -0.12 -3.26
C PRO A 17 -35.93 -0.94 -1.96
N TYR A 18 -36.07 -2.26 -2.07
CA TYR A 18 -36.01 -3.20 -0.96
C TYR A 18 -34.81 -4.17 -1.09
N ASN A 19 -33.81 -3.85 -1.92
CA ASN A 19 -32.66 -4.71 -2.10
C ASN A 19 -31.82 -4.79 -0.81
N TYR A 20 -31.44 -6.00 -0.43
CA TYR A 20 -30.49 -6.25 0.65
C TYR A 20 -29.11 -6.56 0.04
N CYS A 21 -28.07 -5.83 0.44
CA CYS A 21 -26.68 -6.06 0.03
C CYS A 21 -26.42 -6.10 -1.50
N GLN A 22 -27.17 -5.33 -2.31
CA GLN A 22 -27.08 -5.41 -3.79
C GLN A 22 -27.19 -6.85 -4.34
N TRP A 23 -28.04 -7.70 -3.73
CA TRP A 23 -28.17 -9.12 -4.07
C TRP A 23 -26.91 -9.98 -3.81
N ASN A 24 -25.91 -9.43 -3.12
CA ASN A 24 -24.73 -10.15 -2.67
C ASN A 24 -24.60 -10.09 -1.13
N PRO A 25 -25.45 -10.80 -0.38
CA PRO A 25 -25.43 -10.82 1.08
C PRO A 25 -24.23 -11.57 1.69
N VAL A 26 -23.32 -12.10 0.86
CA VAL A 26 -22.06 -12.73 1.28
C VAL A 26 -20.87 -11.78 1.06
N GLY A 27 -20.96 -10.84 0.10
CA GLY A 27 -19.86 -9.94 -0.28
C GLY A 27 -20.01 -8.48 0.14
N ARG A 28 -21.15 -8.07 0.71
CA ARG A 28 -21.37 -6.69 1.19
C ARG A 28 -22.30 -6.64 2.41
N ILE A 29 -21.76 -6.80 3.62
CA ILE A 29 -22.02 -6.06 4.89
C ILE A 29 -20.96 -6.57 5.90
N ASP A 30 -20.03 -5.72 6.32
CA ASP A 30 -19.76 -5.41 7.75
C ASP A 30 -18.83 -4.17 7.81
N PRO A 31 -19.27 -3.01 8.37
CA PRO A 31 -18.49 -1.79 8.34
C PRO A 31 -17.24 -1.74 9.24
N ASP A 32 -17.08 -2.54 10.31
CA ASP A 32 -16.09 -2.19 11.36
C ASP A 32 -15.33 -3.39 11.98
N GLY A 33 -14.72 -4.29 11.18
CA GLY A 33 -14.05 -5.47 11.76
C GLY A 33 -12.76 -5.98 11.10
N ASN A 34 -11.65 -6.14 11.84
CA ASN A 34 -10.32 -6.65 11.41
C ASN A 34 -10.32 -7.97 10.67
N ASP A 35 -9.28 -8.18 9.89
CA ASP A 35 -9.06 -9.44 9.23
C ASP A 35 -7.64 -9.94 9.49
N ASP A 36 -7.53 -11.24 9.78
CA ASP A 36 -6.24 -11.93 9.78
C ASP A 36 -5.94 -12.31 8.34
N PHE A 37 -4.81 -11.82 7.82
CA PHE A 37 -4.30 -12.21 6.52
C PHE A 37 -3.01 -12.99 6.62
N THR A 38 -2.71 -13.80 5.61
CA THR A 38 -1.35 -14.33 5.38
C THR A 38 -0.79 -13.73 4.10
N ILE A 39 0.52 -13.48 4.08
CA ILE A 39 1.26 -13.12 2.87
C ILE A 39 2.33 -14.17 2.63
N ASP A 40 2.27 -14.85 1.48
CA ASP A 40 3.33 -15.77 1.05
C ASP A 40 4.54 -14.94 0.57
N LYS A 41 5.64 -14.97 1.32
CA LYS A 41 6.86 -14.21 1.01
C LYS A 41 7.46 -14.53 -0.37
N LYS A 42 7.18 -15.70 -0.93
CA LYS A 42 7.73 -16.15 -2.20
C LYS A 42 6.89 -15.72 -3.39
N THR A 43 5.57 -15.76 -3.27
CA THR A 43 4.64 -15.46 -4.37
C THR A 43 3.99 -14.09 -4.27
N GLY A 44 3.98 -13.48 -3.08
CA GLY A 44 3.27 -12.23 -2.79
C GLY A 44 1.77 -12.40 -2.59
N ASP A 45 1.24 -13.63 -2.64
CA ASP A 45 -0.20 -13.88 -2.50
C ASP A 45 -0.68 -13.56 -1.09
N VAL A 46 -1.75 -12.78 -1.02
CA VAL A 46 -2.47 -12.47 0.21
C VAL A 46 -3.71 -13.34 0.31
N LYS A 47 -3.92 -13.93 1.49
CA LYS A 47 -5.10 -14.76 1.76
C LYS A 47 -5.76 -14.35 3.06
N LEU A 48 -7.07 -14.18 3.02
CA LEU A 48 -7.90 -14.01 4.20
C LEU A 48 -7.91 -15.33 5.00
N VAL A 49 -7.62 -15.22 6.29
CA VAL A 49 -7.62 -16.33 7.24
C VAL A 49 -8.88 -16.31 8.08
N LYS A 50 -9.22 -15.15 8.62
CA LYS A 50 -10.30 -14.99 9.59
C LYS A 50 -10.80 -13.55 9.58
N ILE A 51 -12.13 -13.42 9.60
CA ILE A 51 -12.83 -12.15 9.85
C ILE A 51 -12.99 -11.94 11.36
N THR A 52 -12.81 -10.71 11.81
CA THR A 52 -12.67 -10.25 13.20
C THR A 52 -13.39 -8.90 13.35
N ASP A 53 -13.67 -8.40 14.57
CA ASP A 53 -14.47 -7.17 14.84
C ASP A 53 -13.64 -5.98 15.34
N ASP A 54 -12.42 -5.93 14.86
CA ASP A 54 -11.32 -5.24 15.53
C ASP A 54 -10.94 -4.03 14.60
N LYS A 55 -10.08 -3.05 14.98
CA LYS A 55 -9.97 -1.75 14.23
C LYS A 55 -8.97 -1.67 13.06
N THR A 56 -7.88 -2.41 13.13
CA THR A 56 -6.83 -2.55 12.09
C THR A 56 -6.50 -4.00 11.75
N ASP A 57 -6.32 -4.33 10.47
CA ASP A 57 -5.87 -5.64 10.01
C ASP A 57 -4.50 -6.05 10.54
N ARG A 58 -4.22 -7.35 10.44
CA ARG A 58 -2.87 -7.88 10.70
C ARG A 58 -2.50 -9.00 9.75
N VAL A 59 -1.20 -9.12 9.53
CA VAL A 59 -0.62 -10.27 8.82
C VAL A 59 -0.11 -11.27 9.86
N VAL A 60 -0.60 -12.51 9.79
CA VAL A 60 -0.19 -13.63 10.65
C VAL A 60 0.86 -14.50 9.96
N LYS A 61 1.67 -15.18 10.77
CA LYS A 61 2.75 -16.05 10.30
C LYS A 61 2.17 -17.35 9.74
N SER A 62 2.62 -17.75 8.56
CA SER A 62 2.38 -19.07 7.98
C SER A 62 3.66 -19.89 7.84
N TYR A 63 3.54 -21.19 7.55
CA TYR A 63 4.69 -22.01 7.18
C TYR A 63 5.11 -21.71 5.73
N ALA A 64 6.40 -21.39 5.53
CA ALA A 64 6.94 -20.99 4.24
C ALA A 64 7.24 -22.17 3.29
N SER A 65 7.32 -23.40 3.81
CA SER A 65 7.71 -24.58 3.06
C SER A 65 7.25 -25.88 3.73
N GLY A 66 7.41 -26.99 3.01
CA GLY A 66 7.08 -28.34 3.48
C GLY A 66 5.59 -28.67 3.35
N LYS A 67 5.17 -29.79 3.95
CA LYS A 67 3.79 -30.29 3.86
C LYS A 67 2.74 -29.33 4.40
N ARG A 68 3.15 -28.45 5.32
CA ARG A 68 2.29 -27.46 5.97
C ARG A 68 2.32 -26.09 5.30
N LYS A 69 2.95 -25.95 4.12
CA LYS A 69 3.12 -24.66 3.45
C LYS A 69 1.77 -23.94 3.34
N GLY A 70 1.72 -22.70 3.80
CA GLY A 70 0.51 -21.86 3.80
C GLY A 70 -0.36 -22.01 5.05
N GLU A 71 -0.20 -23.06 5.86
CA GLU A 71 -0.92 -23.16 7.14
C GLU A 71 -0.48 -22.08 8.13
N VAL A 72 -1.45 -21.55 8.89
CA VAL A 72 -1.22 -20.53 9.93
C VAL A 72 -0.50 -21.14 11.13
N LYS A 73 0.41 -20.37 11.74
CA LYS A 73 1.14 -20.73 12.94
C LYS A 73 0.42 -20.18 14.17
N TYR A 74 0.02 -21.08 15.05
CA TYR A 74 -0.58 -20.75 16.35
C TYR A 74 0.44 -20.87 17.48
N ASP A 75 0.22 -20.14 18.56
CA ASP A 75 0.95 -20.30 19.81
C ASP A 75 0.40 -21.45 20.67
N ARG A 76 0.88 -21.59 21.91
CA ARG A 76 0.42 -22.67 22.81
C ARG A 76 -0.99 -22.45 23.36
N LYS A 77 -1.50 -21.22 23.31
CA LYS A 77 -2.85 -20.84 23.75
C LYS A 77 -3.89 -20.98 22.64
N GLY A 78 -3.43 -21.15 21.40
CA GLY A 78 -4.28 -21.25 20.21
C GLY A 78 -4.41 -19.93 19.46
N ASP A 79 -3.64 -18.91 19.83
CA ASP A 79 -3.67 -17.60 19.17
C ASP A 79 -2.78 -17.60 17.93
N ALA A 80 -3.26 -17.01 16.82
CA ALA A 80 -2.47 -16.87 15.62
C ALA A 80 -1.26 -15.94 15.87
N LYS A 81 -0.07 -16.37 15.47
CA LYS A 81 1.16 -15.60 15.67
C LYS A 81 1.24 -14.47 14.66
N THR A 82 1.18 -13.22 15.12
CA THR A 82 1.35 -12.04 14.27
C THR A 82 2.75 -11.98 13.65
N ALA A 83 2.81 -11.67 12.35
CA ALA A 83 4.01 -11.24 11.64
C ALA A 83 4.21 -9.73 11.83
N PHE A 84 3.18 -8.96 11.47
CA PHE A 84 3.04 -7.53 11.76
C PHE A 84 1.54 -7.19 11.79
N GLY A 85 1.18 -6.07 12.43
CA GLY A 85 -0.21 -5.65 12.61
C GLY A 85 -0.33 -4.13 12.56
N ASP A 86 -1.46 -3.62 13.06
CA ASP A 86 -1.83 -2.21 12.95
C ASP A 86 -1.92 -1.75 11.48
N VAL A 87 -2.38 -2.64 10.58
CA VAL A 87 -2.57 -2.33 9.16
C VAL A 87 -3.95 -1.69 8.99
N GLU A 88 -4.01 -0.48 8.47
CA GLU A 88 -5.30 0.20 8.27
C GLU A 88 -6.16 -0.54 7.24
N LYS A 89 -7.48 -0.44 7.44
CA LYS A 89 -8.47 -1.07 6.55
C LYS A 89 -8.39 -0.52 5.14
N GLY A 90 -8.77 -1.36 4.16
CA GLY A 90 -8.73 -1.01 2.74
C GLY A 90 -7.38 -1.25 2.07
N ILE A 91 -6.32 -1.58 2.83
CA ILE A 91 -5.01 -1.93 2.29
C ILE A 91 -4.95 -3.40 1.87
N LEU A 92 -5.50 -4.30 2.68
CA LEU A 92 -5.48 -5.74 2.46
C LEU A 92 -6.83 -6.25 1.97
N SER A 93 -6.79 -7.22 1.06
CA SER A 93 -7.97 -7.94 0.58
C SER A 93 -7.58 -9.37 0.16
N ASP A 94 -8.55 -10.29 0.13
CA ASP A 94 -8.29 -11.66 -0.30
C ASP A 94 -7.91 -11.69 -1.79
N GLY A 95 -6.83 -12.40 -2.13
CA GLY A 95 -6.39 -12.59 -3.52
C GLY A 95 -5.53 -11.47 -4.10
N ILE A 96 -5.27 -10.38 -3.37
CA ILE A 96 -4.29 -9.37 -3.81
C ILE A 96 -2.89 -9.98 -3.88
N ASN A 97 -2.05 -9.48 -4.80
CA ASN A 97 -0.67 -9.92 -4.93
C ASN A 97 0.27 -8.70 -5.02
N PHE A 98 1.06 -8.48 -3.98
CA PHE A 98 1.97 -7.33 -3.93
C PHE A 98 3.32 -7.58 -4.62
N GLN A 99 3.64 -8.82 -4.98
CA GLN A 99 4.91 -9.13 -5.62
C GLN A 99 4.85 -8.90 -7.13
N ASN A 100 3.83 -9.43 -7.78
CA ASN A 100 3.76 -9.51 -9.24
C ASN A 100 2.87 -8.43 -9.84
N ASN A 101 2.01 -7.81 -9.03
CA ASN A 101 1.09 -6.77 -9.49
C ASN A 101 1.39 -5.45 -8.80
N ASP A 102 1.16 -4.39 -9.54
CA ASP A 102 0.97 -3.05 -9.00
C ASP A 102 -0.42 -2.99 -8.36
N ASN A 103 -0.56 -2.24 -7.26
CA ASN A 103 -1.81 -2.13 -6.52
C ASN A 103 -2.09 -0.67 -6.17
N ILE A 104 -3.29 -0.18 -6.50
CA ILE A 104 -3.77 1.14 -6.08
C ILE A 104 -4.62 0.99 -4.83
N ILE A 105 -4.34 1.82 -3.83
CA ILE A 105 -5.08 1.93 -2.58
C ILE A 105 -5.69 3.33 -2.54
N GLU A 106 -7.01 3.42 -2.39
CA GLU A 106 -7.69 4.69 -2.16
C GLU A 106 -7.47 5.15 -0.72
N VAL A 107 -7.20 6.44 -0.52
CA VAL A 107 -6.86 7.03 0.78
C VAL A 107 -7.55 8.36 1.03
N GLY A 108 -7.68 8.71 2.31
CA GLY A 108 -8.13 10.04 2.76
C GLY A 108 -9.64 10.26 2.79
N GLY A 109 -10.44 9.35 2.23
CA GLY A 109 -11.90 9.33 2.36
C GLY A 109 -12.41 8.66 3.64
N GLU A 110 -13.71 8.77 3.89
CA GLU A 110 -14.38 8.10 5.02
C GLU A 110 -14.27 6.57 4.88
N GLY A 111 -13.75 5.90 5.91
CA GLY A 111 -13.52 4.45 5.91
C GLY A 111 -12.32 3.98 5.08
N GLN A 112 -11.59 4.88 4.43
CA GLN A 112 -10.36 4.55 3.69
C GLN A 112 -9.13 4.63 4.60
N ALA A 113 -8.04 3.97 4.17
CA ALA A 113 -6.75 4.14 4.82
C ALA A 113 -6.25 5.59 4.71
N THR A 114 -5.35 5.95 5.60
CA THR A 114 -4.57 7.18 5.53
C THR A 114 -3.31 6.97 4.68
N VAL A 115 -2.73 8.07 4.18
CA VAL A 115 -1.42 8.05 3.51
C VAL A 115 -0.36 7.45 4.43
N ASP A 116 -0.33 7.86 5.70
CA ASP A 116 0.57 7.33 6.73
C ASP A 116 0.38 5.83 6.98
N GLY A 117 -0.87 5.35 6.95
CA GLY A 117 -1.23 3.95 7.08
C GLY A 117 -0.65 3.11 5.95
N VAL A 118 -0.77 3.60 4.72
CA VAL A 118 -0.19 2.94 3.53
C VAL A 118 1.34 2.95 3.56
N LYS A 119 1.98 4.08 3.90
CA LYS A 119 3.43 4.15 4.06
C LYS A 119 3.93 3.21 5.18
N SER A 120 3.20 3.15 6.29
CA SER A 120 3.49 2.25 7.41
C SER A 120 3.40 0.78 7.00
N PHE A 121 2.34 0.40 6.28
CA PHE A 121 2.19 -0.93 5.71
C PHE A 121 3.30 -1.27 4.72
N THR A 122 3.64 -0.35 3.81
CA THR A 122 4.70 -0.55 2.81
C THR A 122 6.04 -0.87 3.49
N MET A 123 6.38 -0.14 4.55
CA MET A 123 7.57 -0.41 5.36
C MET A 123 7.52 -1.79 6.03
N GLN A 124 6.40 -2.14 6.67
CA GLN A 124 6.24 -3.46 7.32
C GLN A 124 6.34 -4.60 6.30
N LEU A 125 5.74 -4.44 5.12
CA LEU A 125 5.80 -5.41 4.03
C LEU A 125 7.23 -5.56 3.54
N SER A 126 7.93 -4.44 3.29
CA SER A 126 9.33 -4.41 2.87
C SER A 126 10.25 -5.18 3.83
N GLU A 127 10.14 -4.91 5.14
CA GLU A 127 10.87 -5.63 6.19
C GLU A 127 10.50 -7.12 6.23
N TYR A 128 9.21 -7.44 6.04
CA TYR A 128 8.73 -8.80 6.08
C TYR A 128 9.23 -9.64 4.91
N VAL A 129 9.27 -9.08 3.70
CA VAL A 129 9.71 -9.79 2.49
C VAL A 129 11.21 -9.63 2.20
N GLY A 130 11.86 -8.68 2.88
CA GLY A 130 13.28 -8.38 2.69
C GLY A 130 13.56 -7.80 1.31
N ARG A 131 12.76 -6.82 0.87
CA ARG A 131 12.91 -6.13 -0.41
C ARG A 131 12.48 -4.68 -0.27
N GLU A 132 13.14 -3.78 -0.98
CA GLU A 132 12.64 -2.43 -1.17
C GLU A 132 11.38 -2.47 -2.02
N ILE A 133 10.45 -1.58 -1.72
CA ILE A 133 9.17 -1.41 -2.39
C ILE A 133 9.06 0.06 -2.75
N LYS A 134 8.84 0.32 -4.04
CA LYS A 134 8.56 1.65 -4.61
C LYS A 134 7.05 1.87 -4.68
N GLY A 135 6.64 3.11 -4.55
CA GLY A 135 5.27 3.54 -4.76
C GLY A 135 5.17 5.00 -5.15
N PHE A 136 3.96 5.41 -5.48
CA PHE A 136 3.63 6.78 -5.88
C PHE A 136 2.36 7.22 -5.17
N SER A 137 2.29 8.48 -4.77
CA SER A 137 1.03 9.11 -4.36
C SER A 137 0.44 9.88 -5.54
N TYR A 138 -0.90 9.97 -5.59
CA TYR A 138 -1.61 10.59 -6.70
C TYR A 138 -2.84 11.38 -6.26
N ALA A 139 -2.99 12.57 -6.84
CA ALA A 139 -4.18 13.39 -6.73
C ALA A 139 -5.18 13.02 -7.85
N GLY A 140 -6.07 12.07 -7.54
CA GLY A 140 -7.13 11.63 -8.45
C GLY A 140 -8.28 12.62 -8.65
N ASN A 141 -8.20 13.82 -8.04
CA ASN A 141 -9.20 14.86 -8.22
C ASN A 141 -8.57 16.26 -8.13
N SER A 142 -9.36 17.29 -8.42
CA SER A 142 -8.91 18.68 -8.48
C SER A 142 -8.62 19.33 -7.12
N SER A 143 -8.81 18.63 -6.00
CA SER A 143 -8.49 19.18 -4.67
C SER A 143 -6.97 19.36 -4.48
N GLY A 144 -6.16 18.58 -5.19
CA GLY A 144 -4.72 18.49 -4.97
C GLY A 144 -4.34 17.62 -3.76
N ASP A 145 -5.32 17.02 -3.07
CA ASP A 145 -5.06 16.08 -1.98
C ASP A 145 -4.66 14.71 -2.53
N ILE A 146 -3.76 14.02 -1.80
CA ILE A 146 -3.46 12.61 -2.07
C ILE A 146 -4.72 11.79 -1.82
N THR A 147 -5.22 11.15 -2.87
CA THR A 147 -6.41 10.29 -2.82
C THR A 147 -6.11 8.85 -3.18
N HIS A 148 -4.95 8.59 -3.79
CA HIS A 148 -4.54 7.27 -4.21
C HIS A 148 -3.06 7.05 -3.90
N MET A 149 -2.74 5.85 -3.41
CA MET A 149 -1.38 5.37 -3.20
C MET A 149 -1.17 4.14 -4.07
N LEU A 150 -0.25 4.24 -5.02
CA LEU A 150 0.21 3.13 -5.84
C LEU A 150 1.38 2.43 -5.15
N LEU A 151 1.28 1.12 -4.93
CA LEU A 151 2.40 0.26 -4.54
C LEU A 151 2.80 -0.58 -5.74
N CYS A 152 4.06 -0.46 -6.17
CA CYS A 152 4.57 -1.21 -7.31
C CYS A 152 4.93 -2.65 -6.93
N GLY A 153 4.71 -3.57 -7.87
CA GLY A 153 5.05 -4.98 -7.69
C GLY A 153 6.56 -5.19 -7.49
N TYR A 154 6.94 -5.90 -6.42
CA TYR A 154 8.35 -6.04 -6.01
C TYR A 154 9.09 -7.28 -6.55
N TYR A 155 8.55 -8.00 -7.55
CA TYR A 155 9.14 -9.26 -8.05
C TYR A 155 10.64 -9.14 -8.41
N LYS A 156 11.02 -8.02 -9.04
CA LYS A 156 12.40 -7.74 -9.48
C LYS A 156 13.25 -7.01 -8.43
N ASN A 157 12.64 -6.54 -7.35
CA ASN A 157 13.30 -5.67 -6.37
C ASN A 157 14.28 -6.46 -5.50
N SER A 158 15.30 -5.80 -4.99
CA SER A 158 16.26 -6.38 -4.06
C SER A 158 16.17 -5.67 -2.70
N LEU A 159 17.11 -5.95 -1.80
CA LEU A 159 17.21 -5.24 -0.51
C LEU A 159 17.74 -3.80 -0.65
N LYS A 160 18.18 -3.40 -1.84
CA LYS A 160 18.86 -2.12 -2.11
C LYS A 160 18.38 -1.44 -3.38
N GLU A 161 17.42 -2.03 -4.06
CA GLU A 161 16.94 -1.55 -5.35
C GLU A 161 15.45 -1.86 -5.46
N SER A 162 14.69 -0.84 -5.85
CA SER A 162 13.27 -0.96 -6.16
C SER A 162 12.97 -0.52 -7.58
N TYR A 163 12.06 -1.23 -8.23
CA TYR A 163 11.57 -0.91 -9.57
C TYR A 163 10.07 -0.66 -9.50
N GLY A 164 9.59 0.21 -10.39
CA GLY A 164 8.18 0.59 -10.44
C GLY A 164 7.94 1.71 -11.42
N SER A 165 6.70 1.89 -11.83
CA SER A 165 6.26 3.01 -12.67
C SER A 165 4.82 3.37 -12.32
N ALA A 166 4.39 4.59 -12.65
CA ALA A 166 3.00 5.03 -12.53
C ALA A 166 2.05 4.40 -13.57
N GLY A 167 2.46 3.32 -14.25
CA GLY A 167 1.71 2.72 -15.36
C GLY A 167 0.31 2.22 -14.99
N LEU A 168 0.10 1.76 -13.75
CA LEU A 168 -1.24 1.40 -13.29
C LEU A 168 -2.12 2.64 -13.07
N LEU A 169 -1.58 3.75 -12.57
CA LEU A 169 -2.31 5.02 -12.45
C LEU A 169 -2.75 5.52 -13.83
N LEU A 170 -1.85 5.50 -14.81
CA LEU A 170 -2.18 5.85 -16.20
C LEU A 170 -3.35 5.00 -16.72
N LYS A 171 -3.36 3.69 -16.48
CA LYS A 171 -4.46 2.82 -16.93
C LYS A 171 -5.77 3.10 -16.20
N THR A 172 -5.71 3.46 -14.92
CA THR A 172 -6.90 3.70 -14.08
C THR A 172 -7.55 5.04 -14.40
N PHE A 173 -6.76 6.10 -14.58
CA PHE A 173 -7.27 7.45 -14.84
C PHE A 173 -7.37 7.77 -16.33
N ASP A 174 -6.71 7.00 -17.20
CA ASP A 174 -6.75 7.11 -18.66
C ASP A 174 -6.59 8.57 -19.14
N ALA A 175 -7.63 9.16 -19.73
CA ALA A 175 -7.61 10.54 -20.21
C ALA A 175 -7.44 11.60 -19.10
N ASP A 176 -7.80 11.26 -17.85
CA ASP A 176 -7.66 12.14 -16.69
C ASP A 176 -6.29 11.97 -15.99
N PHE A 177 -5.42 11.08 -16.49
CA PHE A 177 -4.08 10.91 -15.95
C PHE A 177 -3.18 12.12 -16.28
N SER A 178 -2.47 12.63 -15.27
CA SER A 178 -1.41 13.60 -15.45
C SER A 178 -0.22 13.30 -14.55
N LEU A 179 1.00 13.39 -15.09
CA LEU A 179 2.22 13.28 -14.29
C LEU A 179 2.34 14.41 -13.25
N ASP A 180 1.70 15.55 -13.49
CA ASP A 180 1.65 16.67 -12.55
C ASP A 180 0.85 16.35 -11.28
N TYR A 181 0.02 15.30 -11.32
CA TYR A 181 -0.80 14.85 -10.18
C TYR A 181 -0.09 13.78 -9.35
N ILE A 182 1.13 13.37 -9.73
CA ILE A 182 1.99 12.59 -8.84
C ILE A 182 2.61 13.55 -7.83
N LEU A 183 2.29 13.34 -6.55
CA LEU A 183 2.69 14.25 -5.47
C LEU A 183 3.87 13.70 -4.66
N GLU A 184 4.06 12.39 -4.66
CA GLU A 184 5.20 11.73 -4.03
C GLU A 184 5.62 10.54 -4.88
N GLU A 185 6.93 10.37 -5.07
CA GLU A 185 7.55 9.09 -5.37
C GLU A 185 8.27 8.64 -4.11
N PHE A 186 7.93 7.45 -3.60
CA PHE A 186 8.51 6.94 -2.38
C PHE A 186 9.05 5.53 -2.55
N HIS A 187 10.06 5.18 -1.77
CA HIS A 187 10.53 3.80 -1.65
C HIS A 187 11.00 3.50 -0.23
N THR A 188 11.21 2.22 0.07
CA THR A 188 11.56 1.74 1.42
C THR A 188 13.01 1.31 1.50
N HIS A 189 13.69 1.66 2.60
CA HIS A 189 15.01 1.13 2.97
C HIS A 189 14.84 0.15 4.15
N PRO A 190 14.70 -1.17 3.91
CA PRO A 190 14.37 -2.16 4.95
C PRO A 190 15.45 -2.31 6.04
N PHE A 191 16.68 -1.86 5.80
CA PHE A 191 17.74 -1.85 6.82
C PHE A 191 17.78 -0.56 7.65
N GLY A 192 16.97 0.45 7.31
CA GLY A 192 16.95 1.73 8.01
C GLY A 192 18.14 2.65 7.69
N GLU A 193 19.00 2.27 6.73
CA GLU A 193 20.20 3.03 6.37
C GLU A 193 19.92 3.97 5.20
N LEU A 194 20.10 5.29 5.40
CA LEU A 194 20.02 6.28 4.31
C LEU A 194 21.32 6.36 3.48
N GLY A 195 22.41 5.74 3.96
CA GLY A 195 23.66 5.60 3.23
C GLY A 195 24.18 6.89 2.58
N ALA A 196 24.62 6.78 1.33
CA ALA A 196 25.12 7.90 0.54
C ALA A 196 24.08 9.02 0.39
N THR A 197 22.78 8.71 0.31
CA THR A 197 21.70 9.71 0.12
C THR A 197 21.70 10.79 1.18
N LYS A 198 22.11 10.47 2.41
CA LYS A 198 22.22 11.47 3.50
C LYS A 198 23.62 12.08 3.64
N TYR A 199 24.68 11.30 3.41
CA TYR A 199 26.05 11.70 3.79
C TYR A 199 26.96 12.06 2.62
N ALA A 200 26.65 11.56 1.43
CA ALA A 200 27.37 11.79 0.17
C ALA A 200 26.40 11.69 -1.02
N PRO A 201 25.42 12.61 -1.15
CA PRO A 201 24.33 12.51 -2.12
C PRO A 201 24.81 12.33 -3.57
N GLU A 202 25.97 12.87 -3.91
CA GLU A 202 26.60 12.73 -5.23
C GLU A 202 27.04 11.30 -5.58
N GLN A 203 27.06 10.40 -4.60
CA GLN A 203 27.36 8.97 -4.75
C GLN A 203 26.11 8.10 -4.58
N SER A 204 24.93 8.70 -4.39
CA SER A 204 23.68 7.98 -4.15
C SER A 204 22.98 7.60 -5.45
N GLY A 205 22.64 6.32 -5.58
CA GLY A 205 21.75 5.85 -6.65
C GLY A 205 20.33 6.42 -6.55
N ASP A 206 19.85 6.72 -5.34
CA ASP A 206 18.54 7.35 -5.14
C ASP A 206 18.53 8.76 -5.72
N VAL A 207 19.62 9.52 -5.49
CA VAL A 207 19.80 10.87 -6.01
C VAL A 207 20.01 10.85 -7.53
N GLU A 208 20.71 9.84 -8.06
CA GLU A 208 20.79 9.61 -9.51
C GLU A 208 19.40 9.37 -10.11
N GLY A 209 18.59 8.49 -9.49
CA GLY A 209 17.19 8.28 -9.86
C GLY A 209 16.36 9.56 -9.82
N LEU A 210 16.50 10.36 -8.76
CA LEU A 210 15.86 11.67 -8.64
C LEU A 210 16.20 12.60 -9.81
N GLN A 211 17.46 12.67 -10.27
CA GLN A 211 17.80 13.51 -11.42
C GLN A 211 17.06 13.08 -12.69
N ASN A 212 16.83 11.77 -12.86
CA ASN A 212 16.16 11.21 -14.01
C ASN A 212 14.64 11.39 -13.96
N ASP A 213 14.02 11.18 -12.79
CA ASP A 213 12.56 11.10 -12.66
C ASP A 213 11.91 12.48 -12.41
N LYS A 214 12.57 13.35 -11.63
CA LYS A 214 12.03 14.68 -11.26
C LYS A 214 11.59 15.56 -12.44
N PRO A 215 12.29 15.59 -13.60
CA PRO A 215 11.84 16.33 -14.77
C PRO A 215 10.47 15.88 -15.32
N PHE A 216 10.09 14.61 -15.12
CA PHE A 216 8.84 14.05 -15.62
C PHE A 216 7.69 14.17 -14.62
N ILE A 217 8.00 14.17 -13.32
CA ILE A 217 7.03 14.36 -12.23
C ILE A 217 7.39 15.61 -11.41
N PRO A 218 7.24 16.82 -12.00
CA PRO A 218 7.83 18.03 -11.45
C PRO A 218 7.25 18.45 -10.09
N ASN A 219 6.03 18.01 -9.75
CA ASN A 219 5.38 18.32 -8.47
C ASN A 219 5.69 17.29 -7.37
N ALA A 220 6.32 16.16 -7.70
CA ALA A 220 6.51 15.07 -6.76
C ALA A 220 7.63 15.37 -5.73
N HIS A 221 7.37 15.04 -4.48
CA HIS A 221 8.39 14.86 -3.45
C HIS A 221 9.01 13.45 -3.57
N PHE A 222 10.31 13.34 -3.36
CA PHE A 222 11.05 12.09 -3.41
C PHE A 222 11.41 11.67 -2.00
N ILE A 223 10.84 10.55 -1.56
CA ILE A 223 10.80 10.17 -0.14
C ILE A 223 11.38 8.78 0.07
N ILE A 224 12.31 8.67 1.02
CA ILE A 224 12.74 7.38 1.56
C ILE A 224 11.97 7.10 2.84
N LEU A 225 11.25 5.99 2.85
CA LEU A 225 10.68 5.39 4.05
C LEU A 225 11.74 4.51 4.69
N TYR A 226 12.08 4.78 5.94
CA TYR A 226 13.07 4.00 6.67
C TYR A 226 12.60 3.79 8.11
N ARG A 227 13.17 2.79 8.79
CA ARG A 227 12.86 2.55 10.19
C ARG A 227 14.14 2.22 10.95
N VAL A 228 14.41 2.95 12.02
CA VAL A 228 15.47 2.56 12.96
C VAL A 228 14.90 1.62 14.03
N ALA A 229 15.77 0.85 14.67
CA ALA A 229 15.37 -0.08 15.72
C ALA A 229 14.43 0.61 16.74
N PHE A 230 13.36 -0.11 17.12
CA PHE A 230 12.34 0.31 18.09
C PHE A 230 11.31 1.34 17.61
N GLN A 231 11.39 1.87 16.38
CA GLN A 231 10.32 2.71 15.84
C GLN A 231 9.08 1.87 15.46
N LYS A 232 7.89 2.36 15.83
CA LYS A 232 6.62 1.73 15.46
C LYS A 232 6.12 2.15 14.07
N LYS A 233 6.34 3.41 13.71
CA LYS A 233 6.04 4.00 12.39
C LYS A 233 7.35 4.23 11.62
N PRO A 234 7.34 4.19 10.28
CA PRO A 234 8.51 4.60 9.51
C PRO A 234 8.82 6.08 9.76
N GLY A 235 10.09 6.44 9.68
CA GLY A 235 10.53 7.79 9.40
C GLY A 235 10.53 8.05 7.90
N GLU A 236 10.44 9.32 7.53
CA GLU A 236 10.52 9.79 6.14
C GLU A 236 11.74 10.67 5.97
N TYR A 237 12.45 10.49 4.86
CA TYR A 237 13.54 11.35 4.44
C TYR A 237 13.22 11.90 3.06
N ASP A 238 12.81 13.16 3.00
CA ASP A 238 12.60 13.88 1.74
C ASP A 238 13.95 14.37 1.20
N TYR A 239 14.37 13.79 0.09
CA TYR A 239 15.63 14.12 -0.59
C TYR A 239 15.41 14.89 -1.90
N THR A 240 14.19 15.41 -2.13
CA THR A 240 13.86 16.22 -3.33
C THR A 240 14.79 17.41 -3.50
N HIS A 241 15.27 17.98 -2.39
CA HIS A 241 16.18 19.12 -2.36
C HIS A 241 17.56 18.82 -2.99
N GLU A 242 17.90 17.55 -3.22
CA GLU A 242 19.13 17.15 -3.91
C GLU A 242 19.02 17.25 -5.44
N TYR A 243 17.83 17.56 -5.98
CA TYR A 243 17.65 17.76 -7.41
C TYR A 243 18.43 18.98 -7.92
N LYS A 244 19.17 18.79 -9.02
CA LYS A 244 19.99 19.83 -9.65
C LYS A 244 19.49 20.01 -11.09
N PRO A 245 18.67 21.03 -11.37
CA PRO A 245 18.21 21.28 -12.73
C PRO A 245 19.41 21.50 -13.64
N GLU A 246 19.36 20.93 -14.85
CA GLU A 246 20.39 21.17 -15.85
C GLU A 246 20.53 22.68 -16.09
N LYS A 247 21.76 23.18 -16.05
CA LYS A 247 22.05 24.57 -16.40
C LYS A 247 21.79 24.74 -17.90
N LYS A 248 20.70 25.43 -18.23
CA LYS A 248 20.41 25.90 -19.59
C LYS A 248 21.51 26.82 -20.11
#